data_AF-A0A7V9HQD0-F1
#
_entry.id   AF-A0A7V9HQD0-F1
#
_cell.length_a   1.000
_cell.length_b   1.000
_cell.length_c   1.000
_cell.angle_alpha   90.00
_cell.angle_beta   90.00
_cell.angle_gamma   90.00
#
_symmetry.space_group_name_H-M   'P 1'
#
loop_
_entity.id
_entity.type
_entity.pdbx_description
1 polymer ?
#
loop_
_entity_poly.entity_id
_entity_poly.type
_entity_poly.pdbx_seq_one_letter_code
_entity_poly.pdbx_strand_id
1 'polypeptide(L)'
;MSLPPARLLLGAGPSPVHEDVLAALALPTIGHLDPAFAELMERVAGNLRAVFGTANAATLPISATGSGGMDALVVNLIEPGDRIGCGVSGLFGERMADALARAGAEVVRVEAEWG
;
A
#
# COMPACT_ATOMS: atom_id res chain seq x y z
N MET A 1 -25.16 -20.14 10.19
CA MET A 1 -24.07 -19.17 10.07
C MET A 1 -24.72 -17.78 10.12
N SER A 2 -24.45 -16.97 11.14
CA SER A 2 -25.05 -15.63 11.24
C SER A 2 -24.27 -14.65 10.38
N LEU A 3 -24.98 -13.78 9.66
CA LEU A 3 -24.35 -12.68 8.93
C LEU A 3 -23.64 -11.73 9.92
N PRO A 4 -22.51 -11.11 9.51
CA PRO A 4 -21.87 -10.09 10.33
C PRO A 4 -22.86 -8.93 10.57
N PRO A 5 -22.80 -8.28 11.74
CA PRO A 5 -23.73 -7.22 12.05
C PRO A 5 -23.38 -5.94 11.27
N ALA A 6 -24.39 -5.18 10.87
CA ALA A 6 -24.16 -3.88 10.23
C ALA A 6 -23.46 -2.92 11.20
N ARG A 7 -22.42 -2.24 10.72
CA ARG A 7 -21.61 -1.29 11.50
C ARG A 7 -21.30 -0.07 10.65
N LEU A 8 -21.45 1.11 11.25
CA LEU A 8 -20.85 2.33 10.73
C LEU A 8 -19.42 2.43 11.25
N LEU A 9 -18.44 2.43 10.35
CA LEU A 9 -17.01 2.45 10.71
C LEU A 9 -16.50 3.89 10.62
N LEU A 10 -16.29 4.53 11.78
CA LEU A 10 -15.80 5.93 11.91
C LEU A 10 -14.42 6.02 12.60
N GLY A 11 -13.72 4.89 12.74
CA GLY A 11 -12.36 4.86 13.27
C GLY A 11 -11.31 5.17 12.20
N ALA A 12 -10.04 5.04 12.56
CA ALA A 12 -8.90 5.26 11.65
C ALA A 12 -8.78 4.23 10.51
N GLY A 13 -9.61 3.17 10.53
CA GLY A 13 -9.69 2.17 9.50
C GLY A 13 -10.05 0.78 10.04
N PRO A 14 -10.46 -0.16 9.16
CA PRO A 14 -10.80 0.08 7.75
C PRO A 14 -12.10 0.89 7.60
N SER A 15 -12.26 1.57 6.46
CA SER A 15 -13.49 2.29 6.12
C SER A 15 -14.57 1.34 5.58
N PRO A 16 -15.86 1.75 5.57
CA PRO A 16 -16.90 1.01 4.85
C PRO A 16 -16.55 0.91 3.36
N VAL A 17 -16.81 -0.24 2.74
CA VAL A 17 -16.56 -0.48 1.32
C VAL A 17 -17.77 -0.01 0.51
N HIS A 18 -17.53 0.76 -0.55
CA HIS A 18 -18.60 1.20 -1.45
C HIS A 18 -19.29 -0.01 -2.11
N GLU A 19 -20.61 0.05 -2.30
CA GLU A 19 -21.42 -1.08 -2.78
C GLU A 19 -20.94 -1.61 -4.14
N ASP A 20 -20.56 -0.73 -5.07
CA ASP A 20 -20.01 -1.12 -6.37
C ASP A 20 -18.72 -1.96 -6.27
N VAL A 21 -17.89 -1.72 -5.24
CA VAL A 21 -16.66 -2.51 -5.02
C VAL A 21 -17.03 -3.89 -4.49
N LEU A 22 -18.03 -3.99 -3.60
CA LEU A 22 -18.54 -5.29 -3.13
C LEU A 22 -19.17 -6.08 -4.27
N ALA A 23 -19.93 -5.42 -5.15
CA ALA A 23 -20.50 -6.04 -6.34
C ALA A 23 -19.40 -6.54 -7.31
N ALA A 24 -18.34 -5.76 -7.51
CA ALA A 24 -17.21 -6.16 -8.35
C ALA A 24 -16.48 -7.39 -7.81
N LEU A 25 -16.35 -7.54 -6.48
CA LEU A 25 -15.76 -8.72 -5.85
C LEU A 25 -16.58 -10.01 -6.06
N ALA A 26 -17.87 -9.89 -6.37
CA ALA A 26 -18.76 -11.03 -6.62
C ALA A 26 -18.74 -11.51 -8.08
N LEU A 27 -17.99 -10.83 -8.97
CA LEU A 27 -17.87 -11.22 -10.38
C LEU A 27 -17.05 -12.52 -10.55
N PRO A 28 -17.29 -13.31 -11.62
CA PRO A 28 -16.46 -14.47 -11.93
C PRO A 28 -14.99 -14.09 -12.12
N THR A 29 -14.09 -14.97 -11.69
CA THR A 29 -12.65 -14.79 -11.91
C THR A 29 -12.29 -15.00 -13.38
N ILE A 30 -11.27 -14.28 -13.83
CA ILE A 30 -10.60 -14.48 -15.12
C ILE A 30 -9.18 -15.00 -14.88
N GLY A 31 -8.59 -15.66 -15.89
CA GLY A 31 -7.22 -16.14 -15.80
C GLY A 31 -6.23 -14.98 -15.72
N HIS A 32 -5.18 -15.10 -14.90
CA HIS A 32 -4.16 -14.05 -14.75
C HIS A 32 -3.29 -13.82 -16.00
N LEU A 33 -3.32 -14.77 -16.96
CA LEU A 33 -2.68 -14.64 -18.28
C LEU A 33 -3.71 -14.37 -19.40
N ASP A 34 -4.98 -14.19 -19.05
CA ASP A 34 -6.02 -13.84 -20.02
C ASP A 34 -5.77 -12.41 -20.55
N PRO A 35 -5.87 -12.15 -21.87
CA PRO A 35 -5.75 -10.81 -22.41
C PRO A 35 -6.64 -9.77 -21.72
N ALA A 36 -7.85 -10.15 -21.30
CA ALA A 36 -8.76 -9.26 -20.57
C ALA A 36 -8.20 -8.84 -19.20
N PHE A 37 -7.40 -9.71 -18.56
CA PHE A 37 -6.73 -9.37 -17.30
C PHE A 37 -5.60 -8.38 -17.53
N ALA A 38 -4.83 -8.52 -18.62
CA ALA A 38 -3.78 -7.57 -18.98
C ALA A 38 -4.35 -6.16 -19.23
N GLU A 39 -5.46 -6.06 -19.97
CA GLU A 39 -6.15 -4.78 -20.19
C GLU A 39 -6.69 -4.17 -18.89
N LEU A 40 -7.25 -5.00 -18.00
CA LEU A 40 -7.68 -4.57 -16.67
C LEU A 40 -6.50 -3.99 -15.88
N MET A 41 -5.35 -4.66 -15.87
CA MET A 41 -4.17 -4.22 -15.14
C MET A 41 -3.62 -2.89 -15.67
N GLU A 42 -3.59 -2.67 -16.99
CA GLU A 42 -3.16 -1.38 -17.56
C GLU A 42 -4.13 -0.25 -17.18
N ARG A 43 -5.45 -0.52 -17.20
CA ARG A 43 -6.44 0.46 -16.74
C ARG A 43 -6.28 0.78 -15.26
N VAL A 44 -6.02 -0.21 -14.41
CA VAL A 44 -5.74 -0.01 -12.98
C VAL A 44 -4.48 0.82 -12.80
N ALA A 45 -3.40 0.54 -13.52
CA ALA A 45 -2.17 1.32 -13.49
C ALA A 45 -2.41 2.79 -13.89
N GLY A 46 -3.19 3.03 -14.95
CA GLY A 46 -3.61 4.37 -15.37
C GLY A 46 -4.40 5.13 -14.30
N ASN A 47 -5.36 4.46 -13.66
CA ASN A 47 -6.15 5.04 -12.57
C ASN A 47 -5.28 5.36 -11.35
N LEU A 48 -4.33 4.48 -10.99
CA LEU A 48 -3.38 4.73 -9.91
C LEU A 48 -2.50 5.94 -10.21
N ARG A 49 -2.00 6.07 -11.45
CA ARG A 49 -1.25 7.26 -11.89
C ARG A 49 -2.04 8.54 -11.69
N ALA A 50 -3.34 8.54 -12.02
CA ALA A 50 -4.24 9.67 -11.79
C ALA A 50 -4.43 9.97 -10.30
N VAL A 51 -4.66 8.93 -9.47
CA VAL A 51 -4.82 9.08 -8.00
C VAL A 51 -3.56 9.65 -7.35
N PHE A 52 -2.38 9.17 -7.76
CA PHE A 52 -1.10 9.65 -7.23
C PHE A 52 -0.61 10.95 -7.87
N GLY A 53 -1.26 11.45 -8.94
CA GLY A 53 -0.83 12.64 -9.66
C GLY A 53 0.54 12.50 -10.33
N THR A 54 0.84 11.33 -10.89
CA THR A 54 2.15 11.00 -11.47
C THR A 54 2.05 10.50 -12.92
N ALA A 55 3.14 10.66 -13.68
CA ALA A 55 3.31 10.09 -15.01
C ALA A 55 4.21 8.83 -15.01
N ASN A 56 4.63 8.34 -13.84
CA ASN A 56 5.55 7.21 -13.73
C ASN A 56 4.96 5.93 -14.34
N ALA A 57 5.59 5.41 -15.40
CA ALA A 57 5.16 4.18 -16.06
C ALA A 57 5.17 2.98 -15.10
N ALA A 58 6.15 2.92 -14.19
CA ALA A 58 6.26 1.93 -13.13
C ALA A 58 5.28 2.21 -11.96
N THR A 59 3.98 2.29 -12.25
CA THR A 59 2.92 2.41 -11.26
C THR A 59 2.04 1.17 -11.32
N LEU A 60 2.01 0.38 -10.25
CA LEU A 60 1.31 -0.91 -10.21
C LEU A 60 0.72 -1.17 -8.81
N PRO A 61 -0.39 -1.93 -8.72
CA PRO A 61 -0.86 -2.44 -7.44
C PRO A 61 0.06 -3.56 -6.94
N ILE A 62 0.19 -3.66 -5.62
CA ILE A 62 0.90 -4.76 -4.95
C ILE A 62 -0.13 -5.58 -4.18
N SER A 63 -0.12 -6.89 -4.36
CA SER A 63 -1.00 -7.83 -3.67
C SER A 63 -0.60 -7.98 -2.19
N ALA A 64 -0.92 -6.99 -1.38
CA ALA A 64 -0.57 -6.93 0.04
C ALA A 64 -1.56 -6.07 0.84
N THR A 65 -1.41 -6.06 2.17
CA THR A 65 -2.12 -5.12 3.05
C THR A 65 -1.45 -3.74 3.01
N GLY A 66 -1.97 -2.77 3.77
CA GLY A 66 -1.51 -1.37 3.72
C GLY A 66 0.01 -1.17 3.87
N SER A 67 0.68 -1.94 4.74
CA SER A 67 2.15 -1.83 4.91
C SER A 67 2.96 -2.48 3.78
N GLY A 68 2.35 -3.27 2.90
CA GLY A 68 3.09 -3.98 1.85
C GLY A 68 3.79 -3.05 0.86
N GLY A 69 3.28 -1.83 0.64
CA GLY A 69 3.97 -0.83 -0.16
C GLY A 69 5.27 -0.33 0.49
N MET A 70 5.29 -0.22 1.83
CA MET A 70 6.48 0.13 2.60
C MET A 70 7.52 -0.98 2.49
N ASP A 71 7.11 -2.23 2.71
CA ASP A 71 8.03 -3.37 2.62
C ASP A 71 8.59 -3.52 1.20
N ALA A 72 7.75 -3.40 0.17
CA ALA A 72 8.19 -3.47 -1.22
C ALA A 72 9.22 -2.38 -1.57
N LEU A 73 9.05 -1.16 -1.06
CA LEU A 73 10.05 -0.10 -1.22
C LEU A 73 11.37 -0.51 -0.56
N VAL A 74 11.32 -0.93 0.71
CA VAL A 74 12.52 -1.23 1.49
C VAL A 74 13.32 -2.37 0.86
N VAL A 75 12.69 -3.50 0.53
CA VAL A 75 13.41 -4.69 0.04
C VAL A 75 13.94 -4.56 -1.38
N ASN A 76 13.47 -3.58 -2.16
CA ASN A 76 13.93 -3.38 -3.54
C ASN A 76 14.91 -2.22 -3.69
N LEU A 77 14.87 -1.22 -2.81
CA LEU A 77 15.65 0.01 -2.98
C LEU A 77 16.78 0.18 -1.98
N ILE A 78 16.78 -0.56 -0.88
CA ILE A 78 17.72 -0.34 0.23
C ILE A 78 18.76 -1.45 0.29
N GLU A 79 20.02 -1.05 0.37
CA GLU A 79 21.16 -1.94 0.56
C GLU A 79 21.77 -1.77 1.96
N PRO A 80 22.41 -2.82 2.53
CA PRO A 80 23.13 -2.68 3.79
C PRO A 80 24.21 -1.60 3.72
N GLY A 81 24.20 -0.69 4.70
CA GLY A 81 25.11 0.46 4.77
C GLY A 81 24.57 1.76 4.16
N ASP A 82 23.41 1.73 3.49
CA ASP A 82 22.76 2.96 3.02
C ASP A 82 22.43 3.90 4.16
N ARG A 83 22.77 5.18 4.04
CA ARG A 83 22.47 6.20 5.06
C ARG A 83 21.20 6.97 4.71
N ILE A 84 20.15 6.81 5.51
CA ILE A 84 18.79 7.26 5.16
C ILE A 84 18.18 8.14 6.25
N GLY A 85 17.66 9.30 5.86
CA GLY A 85 16.85 10.14 6.74
C GLY A 85 15.41 9.63 6.85
N CYS A 86 14.95 9.32 8.07
CA CYS A 86 13.57 8.88 8.33
C CYS A 86 12.86 9.87 9.26
N GLY A 87 11.80 10.52 8.76
CA GLY A 87 10.94 11.37 9.57
C GLY A 87 10.07 10.54 10.51
N VAL A 88 10.12 10.83 11.80
CA VAL A 88 9.35 10.11 12.83
C VAL A 88 8.54 11.09 13.66
N SER A 89 7.22 11.05 13.49
CA SER A 89 6.25 11.86 14.23
C SER A 89 5.02 11.05 14.66
N GLY A 90 5.18 9.72 14.78
CA GLY A 90 4.06 8.79 14.92
C GLY A 90 4.44 7.33 14.68
N LEU A 91 3.49 6.44 14.95
CA LEU A 91 3.65 4.98 14.82
C LEU A 91 4.15 4.54 13.43
N PHE A 92 3.69 5.19 12.36
CA PHE A 92 4.10 4.80 11.00
C PHE A 92 5.53 5.23 10.67
N GLY A 93 6.01 6.34 11.23
CA GLY A 93 7.42 6.72 11.13
C GLY A 93 8.33 5.75 11.88
N GLU A 94 7.91 5.32 13.09
CA GLU A 94 8.61 4.27 13.84
C GLU A 94 8.74 2.98 13.04
N ARG A 95 7.62 2.52 12.46
CA ARG A 95 7.60 1.30 11.64
C ARG A 95 8.50 1.39 10.43
N MET A 96 8.56 2.56 9.77
CA MET A 96 9.46 2.77 8.63
C MET A 96 10.92 2.73 9.07
N ALA A 97 11.29 3.43 10.16
CA ALA A 97 12.65 3.42 10.68
C ALA A 97 13.11 2.00 11.04
N ASP A 98 12.23 1.22 11.68
CA ASP A 98 12.51 -0.18 12.01
C ASP A 98 12.67 -1.06 10.75
N ALA A 99 11.87 -0.83 9.72
CA ALA A 99 11.97 -1.57 8.46
C ALA A 99 13.29 -1.29 7.74
N LEU A 100 13.69 -0.01 7.66
CA LEU A 100 14.96 0.42 7.08
C LEU A 100 16.15 -0.16 7.84
N ALA A 101 16.14 -0.11 9.18
CA ALA A 101 17.21 -0.66 10.01
C ALA A 101 17.34 -2.19 9.84
N ARG A 102 16.22 -2.92 9.71
CA ARG A 102 16.24 -4.36 9.43
C ARG A 102 16.81 -4.69 8.05
N ALA A 103 16.69 -3.80 7.07
CA ALA A 103 17.32 -3.94 5.76
C ALA A 103 18.84 -3.63 5.79
N GLY A 104 19.38 -3.22 6.95
CA GLY A 104 20.80 -2.93 7.13
C GLY A 104 21.18 -1.48 6.87
N ALA A 105 20.21 -0.57 6.70
CA ALA A 105 20.50 0.85 6.53
C ALA A 105 20.97 1.51 7.85
N GLU A 106 21.82 2.50 7.71
CA GLU A 106 22.14 3.48 8.75
C GLU A 106 21.04 4.55 8.81
N VAL A 107 20.02 4.32 9.65
CA VAL A 107 18.85 5.21 9.74
C VAL A 107 19.16 6.44 10.60
N VAL A 108 19.14 7.62 9.97
CA VAL A 108 19.15 8.92 10.64
C VAL A 108 17.72 9.34 10.92
N ARG A 109 17.29 9.20 12.18
CA ARG A 109 15.94 9.57 12.59
C ARG A 109 15.81 11.09 12.74
N VAL A 110 14.81 11.67 12.11
CA VAL A 110 14.43 13.08 12.23
C VAL A 110 13.12 13.13 12.99
N GLU A 111 13.19 13.41 14.29
CA GLU A 111 12.07 13.23 15.20
C GLU A 111 11.29 14.52 15.43
N ALA A 112 9.98 14.39 15.55
CA ALA A 112 9.06 15.42 16.00
C ALA A 112 8.06 14.81 17.00
N GLU A 113 7.48 15.66 17.85
CA GLU A 113 6.41 15.21 18.75
C GLU A 113 5.27 14.59 17.95
N TRP A 114 4.66 13.56 18.54
CA TRP A 114 3.44 13.01 17.99
C TRP A 114 2.36 14.10 18.10
N GLY A 115 1.59 14.27 17.02
CA GLY A 115 0.64 15.37 16.86
C GLY A 115 -0.19 15.69 18.10
#